data_AF-A0A1I1H3R0-F1
#
_entry.id   AF-A0A1I1H3R0-F1
#
_cell.length_a   1.000
_cell.length_b   1.000
_cell.length_c   1.000
_cell.angle_alpha   90.00
_cell.angle_beta   90.00
_cell.angle_gamma   90.00
#
_symmetry.space_group_name_H-M   'P 1'
#
loop_
_entity.id
_entity.type
_entity.pdbx_description
1 polymer ?
#
loop_
_entity_poly.entity_id
_entity_poly.type
_entity_poly.pdbx_seq_one_letter_code
_entity_poly.pdbx_strand_id
1 'polypeptide(L)'
;MSTAVRRRVAAPVWQVTRPARPGRVPGVVLAGLRHRGPAPVDHRLDPHPVLTLALACGEAALGIDEPTGRQHRGSMVTGLGFGTGGAARVRAANRAANVEWMQVRLSPAIARAVLSVGPAELENSVVALDDLWGERRAARLGERLAGTASWEERFALVEAFLARRTAAGPAIEPELAWAWDRIVAGHGRVRVEELADELGWSRKRLWSRFHAQLGLPPKRAVKLVRFDRAATRLAGGQAAARVAADCGYADQSHLHRDVVAFTGVTPATVAGQSLVATADLAWVDHVPRLSARRGDAPASRSGGAAPATAAGLRRYPTWAGSRAESADVRSGHRRRQPAHAADAGDSG
;
A
#
# COMPACT_ATOMS: atom_id res chain seq x y z
N MET A 1 18.23 -25.46 33.77
CA MET A 1 17.52 -24.17 33.64
C MET A 1 17.51 -23.79 32.17
N SER A 2 16.33 -23.42 31.69
CA SER A 2 15.95 -23.19 30.30
C SER A 2 16.69 -22.00 29.68
N THR A 3 17.09 -22.10 28.40
CA THR A 3 17.21 -20.91 27.56
C THR A 3 16.78 -21.25 26.15
N ALA A 4 15.72 -20.56 25.73
CA ALA A 4 14.85 -20.88 24.63
C ALA A 4 15.55 -21.04 23.27
N VAL A 5 15.37 -22.21 22.67
CA VAL A 5 15.46 -22.41 21.23
C VAL A 5 14.45 -21.45 20.59
N ARG A 6 14.94 -20.42 19.89
CA ARG A 6 14.10 -19.58 19.01
C ARG A 6 13.46 -20.49 17.98
N ARG A 7 12.21 -20.91 18.22
CA ARG A 7 11.37 -21.57 17.21
C ARG A 7 11.24 -20.63 16.02
N ARG A 8 11.92 -20.96 14.93
CA ARG A 8 11.63 -20.45 13.59
C ARG A 8 10.23 -20.94 13.26
N VAL A 9 9.21 -20.14 13.56
CA VAL A 9 7.84 -20.45 13.13
C VAL A 9 7.89 -20.43 11.60
N ALA A 10 7.71 -21.59 10.98
CA ALA A 10 7.61 -21.70 9.53
C ALA A 10 6.52 -20.72 9.08
N ALA A 11 6.87 -19.77 8.21
CA ALA A 11 5.90 -18.85 7.65
C ALA A 11 4.78 -19.69 6.99
N PRO A 12 3.50 -19.35 7.18
CA PRO A 12 2.43 -20.05 6.49
C PRO A 12 2.71 -19.96 4.98
N VAL A 13 2.78 -21.13 4.34
CA VAL A 13 3.12 -21.24 2.92
C VAL A 13 1.85 -20.87 2.15
N TRP A 14 1.76 -19.62 1.73
CA TRP A 14 0.75 -19.21 0.75
C TRP A 14 1.01 -19.98 -0.54
N GLN A 15 -0.01 -20.68 -1.03
CA GLN A 15 -0.03 -21.16 -2.40
C GLN A 15 -0.38 -19.97 -3.30
N VAL A 16 0.60 -19.53 -4.09
CA VAL A 16 0.44 -18.45 -5.07
C VAL A 16 0.10 -19.05 -6.43
N THR A 17 -0.97 -18.58 -7.05
CA THR A 17 -1.35 -18.92 -8.43
C THR A 17 -1.31 -17.65 -9.27
N ARG A 18 -0.75 -17.72 -10.48
CA ARG A 18 -0.77 -16.61 -11.44
C ARG A 18 -1.62 -16.95 -12.65
N PRO A 19 -2.15 -15.95 -13.38
CA PRO A 19 -2.81 -16.19 -14.65
C PRO A 19 -1.88 -16.93 -15.62
N ALA A 20 -2.43 -17.85 -16.41
CA ALA A 20 -1.65 -18.59 -17.41
C ALA A 20 -1.13 -17.70 -18.55
N ARG A 21 -1.77 -16.54 -18.77
CA ARG A 21 -1.41 -15.56 -19.79
C ARG A 21 -1.17 -14.19 -19.18
N PRO A 22 -0.28 -13.37 -19.75
CA PRO A 22 -0.14 -11.98 -19.35
C PRO A 22 -1.48 -11.25 -19.45
N GLY A 23 -1.76 -10.39 -18.47
CA GLY A 23 -2.98 -9.60 -18.46
C GLY A 23 -3.05 -8.60 -19.62
N ARG A 24 -4.26 -8.31 -20.07
CA ARG A 24 -4.63 -7.37 -21.14
C ARG A 24 -4.68 -5.92 -20.67
N VAL A 25 -4.71 -5.67 -19.36
CA VAL A 25 -4.72 -4.32 -18.79
C VAL A 25 -3.29 -3.94 -18.36
N PRO A 26 -2.61 -3.03 -19.07
CA PRO A 26 -1.27 -2.59 -18.70
C PRO A 26 -1.22 -2.05 -17.27
N GLY A 27 -0.16 -2.40 -16.53
CA GLY A 27 0.02 -1.97 -15.14
C GLY A 27 -0.91 -2.63 -14.12
N VAL A 28 -1.54 -3.75 -14.47
CA VAL A 28 -2.22 -4.67 -13.54
C VAL A 28 -1.37 -5.93 -13.39
N VAL A 29 -1.19 -6.40 -12.15
CA VAL A 29 -0.72 -7.76 -11.87
C VAL A 29 -1.74 -8.45 -10.98
N LEU A 30 -2.08 -9.69 -11.32
CA LEU A 30 -3.02 -10.53 -10.59
C LEU A 30 -2.29 -11.72 -9.96
N ALA A 31 -2.68 -12.06 -8.74
CA ALA A 31 -2.26 -13.29 -8.08
C ALA A 31 -3.41 -13.85 -7.24
N GLY A 32 -3.64 -15.16 -7.35
CA GLY A 32 -4.50 -15.91 -6.46
C GLY A 32 -3.69 -16.41 -5.28
N LEU A 33 -4.18 -16.18 -4.08
CA LEU A 33 -3.49 -16.51 -2.85
C LEU A 33 -4.38 -17.41 -2.02
N ARG A 34 -3.88 -18.62 -1.76
CA ARG A 34 -4.60 -19.64 -1.01
C ARG A 34 -3.76 -20.08 0.18
N HIS A 35 -4.35 -20.07 1.37
CA HIS A 35 -3.76 -20.64 2.57
C HIS A 35 -4.62 -21.81 3.04
N ARG A 36 -3.99 -22.98 3.20
CA ARG A 36 -4.59 -24.19 3.75
C ARG A 36 -3.77 -24.62 4.97
N GLY A 37 -4.42 -24.75 6.12
CA GLY A 37 -3.81 -25.32 7.31
C GLY A 37 -4.15 -24.57 8.60
N PRO A 38 -3.79 -25.16 9.75
CA PRO A 38 -4.12 -24.64 11.07
C PRO A 38 -3.21 -23.49 11.53
N ALA A 39 -2.17 -23.16 10.75
CA ALA A 39 -1.25 -22.09 11.09
C ALA A 39 -1.98 -20.74 11.03
N PRO A 40 -1.85 -19.88 12.06
CA PRO A 40 -2.45 -18.56 12.00
C PRO A 40 -1.79 -17.76 10.87
N VAL A 41 -2.63 -17.17 10.01
CA VAL A 41 -2.19 -16.10 9.12
C VAL A 41 -1.96 -14.86 9.99
N ASP A 42 -0.70 -14.49 10.18
CA ASP A 42 -0.33 -13.24 10.83
C ASP A 42 0.98 -12.72 10.23
N HIS A 43 0.86 -11.73 9.36
CA HIS A 43 2.00 -11.18 8.64
C HIS A 43 2.03 -9.67 8.65
N ARG A 44 3.23 -9.10 8.61
CA ARG A 44 3.40 -7.67 8.39
C ARG A 44 3.18 -7.34 6.92
N LEU A 45 2.40 -6.31 6.65
CA LEU A 45 2.32 -5.72 5.33
C LEU A 45 3.40 -4.64 5.20
N ASP A 46 4.37 -4.88 4.33
CA ASP A 46 5.41 -3.87 4.08
C ASP A 46 4.93 -2.83 3.06
N PRO A 47 5.35 -1.56 3.19
CA PRO A 47 5.08 -0.53 2.21
C PRO A 47 5.57 -0.91 0.82
N HIS A 48 4.75 -0.65 -0.20
CA HIS A 48 5.11 -0.95 -1.59
C HIS A 48 4.64 0.18 -2.54
N PRO A 49 5.30 0.36 -3.71
CA PRO A 49 5.01 1.42 -4.67
C PRO A 49 3.82 1.10 -5.58
N VAL A 50 2.85 0.34 -5.08
CA VAL A 50 1.59 0.04 -5.77
C VAL A 50 0.39 0.27 -4.88
N LEU A 51 -0.77 0.36 -5.52
CA LEU A 51 -2.03 0.14 -4.82
C LEU A 51 -2.37 -1.34 -4.93
N THR A 52 -2.84 -1.92 -3.83
CA THR A 52 -3.21 -3.34 -3.78
C THR A 52 -4.68 -3.47 -3.44
N LEU A 53 -5.45 -4.12 -4.30
CA LEU A 53 -6.78 -4.60 -3.96
C LEU A 53 -6.65 -6.03 -3.47
N ALA A 54 -7.18 -6.29 -2.29
CA ALA A 54 -7.38 -7.64 -1.78
C ALA A 54 -8.86 -7.96 -1.94
N LEU A 55 -9.19 -8.93 -2.80
CA LEU A 55 -10.55 -9.35 -3.07
C LEU A 55 -10.79 -10.71 -2.41
N ALA A 56 -11.80 -10.80 -1.56
CA ALA A 56 -12.19 -12.08 -0.97
C ALA A 56 -12.78 -12.99 -2.07
N CYS A 57 -12.39 -14.27 -2.08
CA CYS A 57 -12.88 -15.26 -3.03
C CYS A 57 -13.49 -16.51 -2.35
N GLY A 58 -13.65 -16.50 -1.03
CA GLY A 58 -14.22 -17.60 -0.26
C GLY A 58 -14.89 -17.11 1.02
N GLU A 59 -15.38 -18.05 1.84
CA GLU A 59 -16.16 -17.75 3.04
C GLU A 59 -15.32 -17.17 4.20
N ALA A 60 -14.01 -17.40 4.18
CA ALA A 60 -13.11 -16.94 5.23
C ALA A 60 -12.73 -15.46 5.05
N ALA A 61 -13.00 -14.64 6.08
CA ALA A 61 -12.59 -13.25 6.10
C ALA A 61 -11.11 -13.11 6.48
N LEU A 62 -10.28 -12.65 5.53
CA LEU A 62 -9.00 -12.02 5.82
C LEU A 62 -9.27 -10.57 6.27
N GLY A 63 -8.42 -10.07 7.14
CA GLY A 63 -8.50 -8.73 7.66
C GLY A 63 -7.15 -8.05 7.78
N ILE A 64 -7.18 -6.73 7.77
CA ILE A 64 -6.02 -5.89 8.07
C ILE A 64 -6.27 -5.23 9.41
N ASP A 65 -5.33 -5.40 10.33
CA ASP A 65 -5.29 -4.71 11.60
C ASP A 65 -4.26 -3.57 11.50
N GLU A 66 -4.73 -2.36 11.77
CA GLU A 66 -3.90 -1.16 11.78
C GLU A 66 -3.30 -0.89 13.17
N PRO A 67 -2.21 -0.11 13.25
CA PRO A 67 -1.59 0.27 14.52
C PRO A 67 -2.53 1.10 15.41
N THR A 68 -3.44 1.85 14.79
CA THR A 68 -4.44 2.67 15.50
C THR A 68 -5.55 1.83 16.13
N GLY A 69 -5.51 0.50 16.00
CA GLY A 69 -6.55 -0.41 16.46
C GLY A 69 -7.72 -0.58 15.50
N ARG A 70 -7.73 0.10 14.35
CA ARG A 70 -8.75 -0.10 13.31
C ARG A 70 -8.58 -1.49 12.69
N GLN A 71 -9.70 -2.13 12.44
CA GLN A 71 -9.75 -3.45 11.82
C GLN A 71 -10.59 -3.40 10.56
N HIS A 72 -10.02 -3.87 9.46
CA HIS A 72 -10.67 -3.95 8.16
C HIS A 72 -10.91 -5.41 7.84
N ARG A 73 -12.08 -5.73 7.28
CA ARG A 73 -12.49 -7.10 6.98
C ARG A 73 -13.09 -7.14 5.57
N GLY A 74 -12.94 -8.27 4.88
CA GLY A 74 -13.50 -8.46 3.55
C GLY A 74 -12.60 -7.91 2.44
N SER A 75 -13.22 -7.48 1.33
CA SER A 75 -12.47 -6.93 0.20
C SER A 75 -12.11 -5.47 0.43
N MET A 76 -10.88 -5.09 0.09
CA MET A 76 -10.35 -3.76 0.43
C MET A 76 -9.28 -3.30 -0.56
N VAL A 77 -8.94 -2.02 -0.47
CA VAL A 77 -7.89 -1.36 -1.25
C VAL A 77 -6.89 -0.74 -0.29
N THR A 78 -5.59 -1.01 -0.47
CA THR A 78 -4.51 -0.32 0.24
C THR A 78 -3.81 0.64 -0.72
N GLY A 79 -3.56 1.85 -0.25
CA GLY A 79 -2.86 2.85 -1.05
C GLY A 79 -1.34 2.74 -0.99
N LEU A 80 -0.69 3.71 -1.65
CA LEU A 80 0.76 3.71 -1.82
C LEU A 80 1.46 3.90 -0.48
N GLY A 81 2.44 3.03 -0.24
CA GLY A 81 3.21 3.05 1.02
C GLY A 81 2.39 2.68 2.25
N PHE A 82 1.17 2.15 2.11
CA PHE A 82 0.39 1.65 3.24
C PHE A 82 1.20 0.64 4.06
N GLY A 83 1.08 0.72 5.39
CA GLY A 83 1.96 0.02 6.32
C GLY A 83 3.23 0.79 6.68
N THR A 84 3.41 2.03 6.21
CA THR A 84 4.55 2.88 6.61
C THR A 84 4.58 3.01 8.14
N GLY A 85 5.73 2.72 8.74
CA GLY A 85 5.90 2.63 10.20
C GLY A 85 5.73 1.21 10.77
N GLY A 86 5.39 0.21 9.95
CA GLY A 86 5.65 -1.20 10.29
C GLY A 86 4.58 -1.99 11.02
N ALA A 87 3.45 -1.38 11.34
CA ALA A 87 2.51 -1.97 12.28
C ALA A 87 1.18 -2.44 11.67
N ALA A 88 1.01 -2.34 10.33
CA ALA A 88 -0.12 -2.95 9.64
C ALA A 88 0.09 -4.47 9.51
N ARG A 89 -0.90 -5.25 9.93
CA ARG A 89 -0.83 -6.72 9.93
C ARG A 89 -2.01 -7.34 9.21
N VAL A 90 -1.72 -8.33 8.38
CA VAL A 90 -2.73 -9.18 7.74
C VAL A 90 -3.01 -10.36 8.65
N ARG A 91 -4.29 -10.55 9.01
CA ARG A 91 -4.76 -11.65 9.85
C ARG A 91 -5.97 -12.35 9.27
N ALA A 92 -6.06 -13.66 9.44
CA ALA A 92 -7.30 -14.40 9.17
C ALA A 92 -8.23 -14.35 10.40
N ALA A 93 -9.53 -14.16 10.18
CA ALA A 93 -10.52 -14.13 11.26
C ALA A 93 -10.67 -15.49 11.98
N ASN A 94 -10.40 -16.61 11.29
CA ASN A 94 -10.49 -17.95 11.85
C ASN A 94 -9.22 -18.77 11.53
N ARG A 95 -8.63 -19.39 12.57
CA ARG A 95 -7.42 -20.22 12.48
C ARG A 95 -7.60 -21.53 11.68
N ALA A 96 -8.83 -22.01 11.51
CA ALA A 96 -9.12 -23.25 10.80
C ALA A 96 -9.65 -23.05 9.38
N ALA A 97 -9.82 -21.81 8.93
CA ALA A 97 -10.49 -21.53 7.67
C ALA A 97 -9.52 -21.58 6.48
N ASN A 98 -9.97 -22.19 5.38
CA ASN A 98 -9.32 -22.05 4.08
C ASN A 98 -9.50 -20.62 3.61
N VAL A 99 -8.39 -19.87 3.53
CA VAL A 99 -8.42 -18.48 3.09
C VAL A 99 -8.06 -18.43 1.62
N GLU A 100 -8.96 -17.85 0.82
CA GLU A 100 -8.76 -17.59 -0.59
C GLU A 100 -9.01 -16.11 -0.89
N TRP A 101 -7.99 -15.46 -1.43
CA TRP A 101 -8.08 -14.07 -1.84
C TRP A 101 -7.35 -13.85 -3.15
N MET A 102 -7.86 -12.91 -3.93
CA MET A 102 -7.18 -12.41 -5.11
C MET A 102 -6.51 -11.10 -4.78
N GLN A 103 -5.21 -11.05 -5.03
CA GLN A 103 -4.44 -9.82 -5.01
C GLN A 103 -4.46 -9.21 -6.41
N VAL A 104 -4.85 -7.95 -6.48
CA VAL A 104 -4.74 -7.12 -7.68
C VAL A 104 -3.79 -5.97 -7.34
N ARG A 105 -2.69 -5.87 -8.06
CA ARG A 105 -1.74 -4.78 -7.91
C ARG A 105 -1.92 -3.82 -9.08
N LEU A 106 -2.14 -2.56 -8.75
CA LEU A 106 -2.33 -1.49 -9.70
C LEU A 106 -1.14 -0.54 -9.65
N SER A 107 -0.60 -0.25 -10.83
CA SER A 107 0.25 0.91 -10.97
C SER A 107 -0.51 2.19 -10.60
N PRO A 108 0.15 3.19 -10.01
CA PRO A 108 -0.48 4.47 -9.70
C PRO A 108 -1.13 5.14 -10.91
N ALA A 109 -0.59 4.95 -12.11
CA ALA A 109 -1.10 5.58 -13.31
C ALA A 109 -2.48 5.05 -13.75
N ILE A 110 -2.78 3.78 -13.54
CA ILE A 110 -4.12 3.23 -13.83
C ILE A 110 -5.06 3.29 -12.62
N ALA A 111 -4.50 3.40 -11.42
CA ALA A 111 -5.27 3.30 -10.19
C ALA A 111 -6.36 4.37 -10.11
N ARG A 112 -6.08 5.59 -10.57
CA ARG A 112 -7.09 6.66 -10.62
C ARG A 112 -8.29 6.28 -11.50
N ALA A 113 -8.05 5.67 -12.66
CA ALA A 113 -9.12 5.23 -13.55
C ALA A 113 -9.91 4.07 -12.93
N VAL A 114 -9.22 3.08 -12.35
CA VAL A 114 -9.85 1.90 -11.77
C VAL A 114 -10.67 2.24 -10.51
N LEU A 115 -10.07 2.98 -9.58
CA LEU A 115 -10.63 3.22 -8.24
C LEU A 115 -11.67 4.34 -8.25
N SER A 116 -11.60 5.27 -9.21
CA SER A 116 -12.52 6.41 -9.33
C SER A 116 -12.50 7.39 -8.15
N VAL A 117 -11.51 7.28 -7.26
CA VAL A 117 -11.16 8.25 -6.21
C VAL A 117 -9.78 8.82 -6.49
N GLY A 118 -9.49 9.99 -5.91
CA GLY A 118 -8.15 10.55 -5.95
C GLY A 118 -7.17 9.65 -5.17
N PRO A 119 -6.06 9.17 -5.75
CA PRO A 119 -5.11 8.33 -5.00
C PRO A 119 -4.52 9.00 -3.75
N ALA A 120 -4.61 10.33 -3.63
CA ALA A 120 -4.28 11.09 -2.42
C ALA A 120 -5.16 10.74 -1.22
N GLU A 121 -6.43 10.42 -1.44
CA GLU A 121 -7.36 9.97 -0.40
C GLU A 121 -6.95 8.59 0.13
N LEU A 122 -6.16 7.84 -0.65
CA LEU A 122 -5.64 6.53 -0.31
C LEU A 122 -4.23 6.59 0.31
N GLU A 123 -3.64 7.78 0.50
CA GLU A 123 -2.27 7.87 1.00
C GLU A 123 -2.12 7.23 2.40
N ASN A 124 -1.35 6.15 2.49
CA ASN A 124 -1.18 5.33 3.70
C ASN A 124 -2.50 4.91 4.36
N SER A 125 -3.59 4.76 3.61
CA SER A 125 -4.86 4.28 4.13
C SER A 125 -5.25 2.94 3.51
N VAL A 126 -6.22 2.31 4.15
CA VAL A 126 -6.95 1.16 3.66
C VAL A 126 -8.43 1.54 3.63
N VAL A 127 -9.09 1.20 2.52
CA VAL A 127 -10.49 1.53 2.28
C VAL A 127 -11.24 0.27 1.90
N ALA A 128 -12.41 0.07 2.49
CA ALA A 128 -13.27 -1.07 2.18
C ALA A 128 -13.85 -0.92 0.76
N LEU A 129 -14.02 -2.04 0.07
CA LEU A 129 -14.36 -1.99 -1.36
C LEU A 129 -15.78 -1.47 -1.63
N ASP A 130 -16.68 -1.69 -0.68
CA ASP A 130 -18.05 -1.17 -0.62
C ASP A 130 -18.08 0.35 -0.46
N ASP A 131 -17.24 0.94 0.39
CA ASP A 131 -17.08 2.39 0.49
C ASP A 131 -16.63 3.00 -0.85
N LEU A 132 -15.77 2.29 -1.57
CA LEU A 132 -15.20 2.78 -2.82
C LEU A 132 -16.13 2.63 -4.03
N TRP A 133 -16.75 1.46 -4.19
CA TRP A 133 -17.51 1.09 -5.39
C TRP A 133 -19.02 1.02 -5.20
N GLY A 134 -19.47 1.24 -3.97
CA GLY A 134 -20.84 1.03 -3.51
C GLY A 134 -21.09 -0.45 -3.17
N GLU A 135 -21.83 -0.68 -2.08
CA GLU A 135 -22.16 -2.01 -1.55
C GLU A 135 -22.63 -2.99 -2.63
N ARG A 136 -23.61 -2.58 -3.45
CA ARG A 136 -24.19 -3.45 -4.49
C ARG A 136 -23.16 -3.95 -5.50
N ARG A 137 -22.22 -3.09 -5.91
CA ARG A 137 -21.20 -3.46 -6.91
C ARG A 137 -20.12 -4.34 -6.27
N ALA A 138 -19.68 -3.98 -5.06
CA ALA A 138 -18.70 -4.76 -4.31
C ALA A 138 -19.24 -6.17 -3.99
N ALA A 139 -20.48 -6.27 -3.50
CA ALA A 139 -21.16 -7.53 -3.23
C ALA A 139 -21.27 -8.40 -4.49
N ARG A 140 -21.75 -7.84 -5.61
CA ARG A 140 -21.86 -8.58 -6.89
C ARG A 140 -20.50 -9.10 -7.38
N LEU A 141 -19.42 -8.34 -7.18
CA LEU A 141 -18.08 -8.81 -7.54
C LEU A 141 -17.64 -9.96 -6.63
N GLY A 142 -17.84 -9.82 -5.31
CA GLY A 142 -17.53 -10.85 -4.31
C GLY A 142 -18.29 -12.14 -4.54
N GLU A 143 -19.61 -12.07 -4.75
CA GLU A 143 -20.47 -13.23 -5.05
C GLU A 143 -20.00 -13.98 -6.29
N ARG A 144 -19.69 -13.27 -7.38
CA ARG A 144 -19.21 -13.92 -8.60
C ARG A 144 -17.83 -14.56 -8.40
N LEU A 145 -16.94 -13.92 -7.64
CA LEU A 145 -15.63 -14.49 -7.32
C LEU A 145 -15.76 -15.76 -6.47
N ALA A 146 -16.62 -15.74 -5.46
CA ALA A 146 -16.90 -16.90 -4.61
C ALA A 146 -17.55 -18.05 -5.38
N GLY A 147 -18.51 -17.74 -6.27
CA GLY A 147 -19.19 -18.72 -7.12
C GLY A 147 -18.36 -19.27 -8.29
N THR A 148 -17.15 -18.75 -8.53
CA THR A 148 -16.26 -19.21 -9.60
C THR A 148 -15.26 -20.21 -9.04
N ALA A 149 -15.16 -21.40 -9.65
CA ALA A 149 -14.38 -22.52 -9.12
C ALA A 149 -12.87 -22.44 -9.43
N SER A 150 -12.50 -21.97 -10.62
CA SER A 150 -11.09 -21.94 -11.04
C SER A 150 -10.44 -20.56 -10.87
N TRP A 151 -9.13 -20.55 -10.59
CA TRP A 151 -8.36 -19.31 -10.54
C TRP A 151 -8.34 -18.57 -11.88
N GLU A 152 -8.25 -19.30 -12.99
CA GLU A 152 -8.18 -18.70 -14.33
C GLU A 152 -9.48 -17.95 -14.67
N GLU A 153 -10.64 -18.53 -14.37
CA GLU A 153 -11.93 -17.85 -14.55
C GLU A 153 -12.06 -16.63 -13.62
N ARG A 154 -11.59 -16.72 -12.37
CA ARG A 154 -11.57 -15.56 -11.46
C ARG A 154 -10.66 -14.45 -12.00
N PHE A 155 -9.49 -14.79 -12.55
CA PHE A 155 -8.59 -13.81 -13.16
C PHE A 155 -9.25 -13.13 -14.37
N ALA A 156 -9.84 -13.91 -15.28
CA ALA A 156 -10.55 -13.37 -16.44
C ALA A 156 -11.71 -12.45 -16.03
N LEU A 157 -12.44 -12.81 -14.97
CA LEU A 157 -13.51 -11.99 -14.42
C LEU A 157 -13.01 -10.64 -13.92
N VAL A 158 -11.97 -10.64 -13.10
CA VAL A 158 -11.40 -9.42 -12.52
C VAL A 158 -10.75 -8.56 -13.60
N GLU A 159 -10.03 -9.18 -14.53
CA GLU A 159 -9.46 -8.48 -15.67
C GLU A 159 -10.53 -7.77 -16.51
N ALA A 160 -11.62 -8.45 -16.87
CA ALA A 160 -12.72 -7.85 -17.61
C ALA A 160 -13.38 -6.70 -16.83
N PHE A 161 -13.47 -6.81 -15.51
CA PHE A 161 -13.96 -5.74 -14.63
C PHE A 161 -13.01 -4.53 -14.64
N LEU A 162 -11.71 -4.76 -14.45
CA LEU A 162 -10.68 -3.72 -14.43
C LEU A 162 -10.55 -3.01 -15.79
N ALA A 163 -10.65 -3.74 -16.90
CA ALA A 163 -10.61 -3.19 -18.24
C ALA A 163 -11.75 -2.17 -18.47
N ARG A 164 -12.98 -2.52 -18.08
CA ARG A 164 -14.14 -1.62 -18.18
C ARG A 164 -13.97 -0.37 -17.32
N ARG A 165 -13.45 -0.52 -16.09
CA ARG A 165 -13.20 0.63 -15.21
C ARG A 165 -12.09 1.52 -15.75
N THR A 166 -11.02 0.94 -16.28
CA THR A 166 -9.92 1.70 -16.88
C THR A 166 -10.40 2.51 -18.09
N ALA A 167 -11.26 1.93 -18.93
CA ALA A 167 -11.82 2.61 -20.09
C ALA A 167 -12.80 3.75 -19.74
N ALA A 168 -13.54 3.63 -18.63
CA ALA A 168 -14.52 4.63 -18.20
C ALA A 168 -13.95 5.67 -17.21
N GLY A 169 -12.84 5.35 -16.56
CA GLY A 169 -12.27 6.13 -15.46
C GLY A 169 -11.38 7.28 -15.92
N PRO A 170 -11.15 8.27 -15.05
CA PRO A 170 -10.30 9.40 -15.39
C PRO A 170 -8.83 8.99 -15.46
N ALA A 171 -8.21 9.20 -16.61
CA ALA A 171 -6.77 9.01 -16.79
C ALA A 171 -5.96 10.05 -15.99
N ILE A 172 -4.70 9.72 -15.71
CA ILE A 172 -3.73 10.71 -15.19
C ILE A 172 -3.07 11.48 -16.35
N GLU A 173 -2.42 12.59 -16.03
CA GLU A 173 -1.59 13.33 -16.98
C GLU A 173 -0.47 12.43 -17.56
N PRO A 174 -0.27 12.39 -18.89
CA PRO A 174 0.79 11.60 -19.53
C PRO A 174 2.19 11.89 -18.98
N GLU A 175 2.47 13.14 -18.62
CA GLU A 175 3.69 13.61 -17.96
C GLU A 175 3.93 12.89 -16.64
N LEU A 176 2.88 12.67 -15.86
CA LEU A 176 2.95 11.96 -14.57
C LEU A 176 3.12 10.45 -14.78
N ALA A 177 2.45 9.87 -15.78
CA ALA A 177 2.64 8.46 -16.14
C ALA A 177 4.09 8.21 -16.56
N TRP A 178 4.64 9.08 -17.41
CA TRP A 178 6.03 9.04 -17.84
C TRP A 178 7.00 9.20 -16.66
N ALA A 179 6.77 10.18 -15.77
CA ALA A 179 7.64 10.39 -14.61
C ALA A 179 7.63 9.20 -13.66
N TRP A 180 6.46 8.60 -13.43
CA TRP A 180 6.33 7.37 -12.66
C TRP A 180 7.11 6.22 -13.28
N ASP A 181 6.95 6.00 -14.59
CA ASP A 181 7.70 4.97 -15.34
C ASP A 181 9.21 5.19 -15.24
N ARG A 182 9.69 6.44 -15.34
CA ARG A 182 11.11 6.79 -15.17
C ARG A 182 11.62 6.45 -13.76
N ILE A 183 10.83 6.73 -12.73
CA ILE A 183 11.17 6.38 -11.34
C ILE A 183 11.29 4.86 -11.17
N VAL A 184 10.31 4.10 -11.68
CA VAL A 184 10.29 2.63 -11.59
C VAL A 184 11.43 2.01 -12.38
N ALA A 185 11.62 2.42 -13.64
CA ALA A 185 12.69 1.92 -14.50
C ALA A 185 14.08 2.29 -13.97
N GLY A 186 14.22 3.47 -13.36
CA GLY A 186 15.43 3.88 -12.66
C GLY A 186 15.57 3.29 -11.25
N HIS A 187 14.66 2.41 -10.83
CA HIS A 187 14.64 1.78 -9.52
C HIS A 187 14.76 2.77 -8.35
N GLY A 188 14.14 3.94 -8.46
CA GLY A 188 14.19 4.98 -7.44
C GLY A 188 15.57 5.65 -7.29
N ARG A 189 16.45 5.55 -8.29
CA ARG A 189 17.75 6.26 -8.34
C ARG A 189 17.69 7.60 -9.08
N VAL A 190 16.54 7.89 -9.67
CA VAL A 190 16.27 9.14 -10.40
C VAL A 190 16.23 10.34 -9.47
N ARG A 191 16.78 11.48 -9.90
CA ARG A 191 16.65 12.75 -9.17
C ARG A 191 15.33 13.42 -9.54
N VAL A 192 14.65 13.98 -8.55
CA VAL A 192 13.36 14.68 -8.77
C VAL A 192 13.56 15.94 -9.60
N GLU A 193 14.74 16.57 -9.47
CA GLU A 193 15.14 17.72 -10.28
C GLU A 193 15.21 17.36 -11.77
N GLU A 194 15.86 16.26 -12.13
CA GLU A 194 15.94 15.78 -13.52
C GLU A 194 14.56 15.52 -14.12
N LEU A 195 13.65 14.91 -13.35
CA LEU A 195 12.27 14.68 -13.81
C LEU A 195 11.55 15.99 -14.10
N ALA A 196 11.76 17.01 -13.26
CA ALA A 196 11.14 18.32 -13.45
C ALA A 196 11.71 19.02 -14.69
N ASP A 197 13.03 18.96 -14.87
CA ASP A 197 13.74 19.57 -15.99
C ASP A 197 13.34 18.90 -17.33
N GLU A 198 13.32 17.56 -17.38
CA GLU A 198 12.89 16.78 -18.56
C GLU A 198 11.43 17.06 -18.96
N LEU A 199 10.55 17.34 -17.98
CA LEU A 199 9.15 17.72 -18.24
C LEU A 199 8.98 19.21 -18.57
N GLY A 200 10.00 20.04 -18.39
CA GLY A 200 9.88 21.50 -18.43
C GLY A 200 8.97 22.06 -17.33
N TRP A 201 8.87 21.37 -16.19
CA TRP A 201 8.02 21.74 -15.07
C TRP A 201 8.83 22.33 -13.93
N SER A 202 8.24 23.27 -13.18
CA SER A 202 8.81 23.65 -11.90
C SER A 202 8.67 22.51 -10.88
N ARG A 203 9.61 22.42 -9.93
CA ARG A 203 9.53 21.46 -8.81
C ARG A 203 8.21 21.56 -8.03
N LYS A 204 7.69 22.78 -7.86
CA LYS A 204 6.39 23.03 -7.19
C LYS A 204 5.24 22.43 -7.99
N ARG A 205 5.24 22.60 -9.32
CA ARG A 205 4.23 21.99 -10.20
C ARG A 205 4.31 20.47 -10.13
N LEU A 206 5.51 19.90 -10.29
CA LEU A 206 5.71 18.44 -10.22
C LEU A 206 5.20 17.88 -8.89
N TRP A 207 5.58 18.51 -7.77
CA TRP A 207 5.12 18.11 -6.44
C TRP A 207 3.59 18.13 -6.32
N SER A 208 2.96 19.24 -6.71
CA SER A 208 1.51 19.41 -6.60
C SER A 208 0.75 18.41 -7.46
N ARG A 209 1.21 18.16 -8.68
CA ARG A 209 0.58 17.23 -9.63
C ARG A 209 0.75 15.77 -9.20
N PHE A 210 1.93 15.39 -8.71
CA PHE A 210 2.18 14.08 -8.11
C PHE A 210 1.26 13.82 -6.91
N HIS A 211 1.19 14.78 -5.98
CA HIS A 211 0.33 14.64 -4.81
C HIS A 211 -1.14 14.50 -5.23
N ALA A 212 -1.64 15.36 -6.12
CA ALA A 212 -3.04 15.37 -6.51
C ALA A 212 -3.49 14.10 -7.27
N GLN A 213 -2.65 13.56 -8.16
CA GLN A 213 -3.07 12.46 -9.05
C GLN A 213 -2.49 11.10 -8.70
N LEU A 214 -1.33 11.04 -8.02
CA LEU A 214 -0.69 9.79 -7.60
C LEU A 214 -0.78 9.59 -6.09
N GLY A 215 -1.12 10.62 -5.31
CA GLY A 215 -1.30 10.50 -3.87
C GLY A 215 -0.03 10.46 -3.05
N LEU A 216 1.13 10.79 -3.64
CA LEU A 216 2.37 10.97 -2.89
C LEU A 216 3.29 11.98 -3.57
N PRO A 217 4.13 12.69 -2.80
CA PRO A 217 5.19 13.54 -3.34
C PRO A 217 6.22 12.76 -4.19
N PRO A 218 6.83 13.38 -5.22
CA PRO A 218 7.81 12.71 -6.09
C PRO A 218 9.01 12.12 -5.32
N LYS A 219 9.52 12.86 -4.33
CA LYS A 219 10.64 12.39 -3.50
C LYS A 219 10.27 11.15 -2.68
N ARG A 220 9.02 11.08 -2.20
CA ARG A 220 8.49 9.91 -1.48
C ARG A 220 8.36 8.72 -2.43
N ALA A 221 7.90 8.93 -3.67
CA ALA A 221 7.81 7.89 -4.69
C ALA A 221 9.18 7.26 -5.01
N VAL A 222 10.18 8.11 -5.28
CA VAL A 222 11.57 7.68 -5.52
C VAL A 222 12.11 6.85 -4.36
N LYS A 223 11.88 7.29 -3.11
CA LYS A 223 12.29 6.53 -1.92
C LYS A 223 11.56 5.21 -1.79
N LEU A 224 10.24 5.18 -2.00
CA LEU A 224 9.41 3.99 -1.85
C LEU A 224 9.79 2.91 -2.88
N VAL A 225 10.03 3.29 -4.13
CA VAL A 225 10.49 2.35 -5.18
C VAL A 225 11.86 1.76 -4.84
N ARG A 226 12.80 2.60 -4.38
CA ARG A 226 14.13 2.13 -3.98
C ARG A 226 14.08 1.22 -2.74
N PHE A 227 13.26 1.59 -1.76
CA PHE A 227 13.03 0.78 -0.56
C PHE A 227 12.43 -0.58 -0.91
N ASP A 228 11.39 -0.64 -1.75
CA ASP A 228 10.75 -1.89 -2.16
C ASP A 228 11.75 -2.86 -2.79
N ARG A 229 12.58 -2.36 -3.72
CA ARG A 229 13.69 -3.15 -4.29
C ARG A 229 14.67 -3.66 -3.24
N ALA A 230 15.03 -2.82 -2.27
CA ALA A 230 15.93 -3.20 -1.19
C ALA A 230 15.30 -4.24 -0.24
N ALA A 231 14.01 -4.09 0.09
CA ALA A 231 13.27 -5.02 0.92
C ALA A 231 13.16 -6.41 0.27
N THR A 232 12.83 -6.46 -1.03
CA THR A 232 12.83 -7.72 -1.81
C THR A 232 14.19 -8.42 -1.76
N ARG A 233 15.28 -7.67 -1.93
CA ARG A 233 16.64 -8.23 -1.92
C ARG A 233 17.10 -8.71 -0.55
N LEU A 234 16.80 -7.95 0.50
CA LEU A 234 17.09 -8.33 1.89
C LEU A 234 16.41 -9.65 2.24
N ALA A 235 15.14 -9.80 1.85
CA ALA A 235 14.38 -11.00 2.12
C ALA A 235 14.64 -12.15 1.15
N GLY A 236 15.24 -11.87 -0.02
CA GLY A 236 15.98 -12.85 -0.81
C GLY A 236 17.30 -13.32 -0.18
N GLY A 237 17.62 -12.89 1.05
CA GLY A 237 18.79 -13.31 1.80
C GLY A 237 20.08 -12.56 1.49
N GLN A 238 20.03 -11.50 0.68
CA GLN A 238 21.23 -10.72 0.37
C GLN A 238 21.71 -9.90 1.57
N ALA A 239 23.03 -9.84 1.76
CA ALA A 239 23.65 -9.07 2.85
C ALA A 239 23.36 -7.56 2.71
N ALA A 240 23.02 -6.90 3.82
CA ALA A 240 22.58 -5.50 3.84
C ALA A 240 23.57 -4.52 3.20
N ALA A 241 24.88 -4.72 3.38
CA ALA A 241 25.90 -3.88 2.75
C ALA A 241 25.87 -3.97 1.21
N ARG A 242 25.68 -5.18 0.67
CA ARG A 242 25.53 -5.41 -0.78
C ARG A 242 24.22 -4.81 -1.29
N VAL A 243 23.13 -5.00 -0.57
CA VAL A 243 21.84 -4.39 -0.91
C VAL A 243 21.93 -2.88 -0.95
N ALA A 244 22.63 -2.25 0.01
CA ALA A 244 22.81 -0.81 0.04
C ALA A 244 23.51 -0.31 -1.23
N ALA A 245 24.65 -0.92 -1.60
CA ALA A 245 25.40 -0.56 -2.81
C ALA A 245 24.56 -0.75 -4.08
N ASP A 246 23.94 -1.91 -4.25
CA ASP A 246 23.20 -2.24 -5.47
C ASP A 246 21.93 -1.40 -5.64
N CYS A 247 21.25 -1.06 -4.54
CA CYS A 247 20.03 -0.25 -4.57
C CYS A 247 20.30 1.26 -4.59
N GLY A 248 21.56 1.70 -4.59
CA GLY A 248 21.90 3.12 -4.67
C GLY A 248 21.70 3.89 -3.37
N TYR A 249 21.95 3.24 -2.24
CA TYR A 249 22.18 3.92 -0.96
C TYR A 249 23.65 4.33 -0.86
N ALA A 250 23.92 5.43 -0.14
CA ALA A 250 25.29 5.88 0.09
C ALA A 250 26.09 4.87 0.92
N ASP A 251 25.44 4.23 1.89
CA ASP A 251 26.01 3.20 2.75
C ASP A 251 24.90 2.36 3.42
N GLN A 252 25.29 1.34 4.18
CA GLN A 252 24.38 0.49 4.95
C GLN A 252 23.57 1.27 5.99
N SER A 253 24.12 2.33 6.58
CA SER A 253 23.42 3.14 7.58
C SER A 253 22.25 3.92 6.96
N HIS A 254 22.40 4.42 5.73
CA HIS A 254 21.33 5.05 4.98
C HIS A 254 20.23 4.05 4.59
N LEU A 255 20.61 2.84 4.16
CA LEU A 255 19.65 1.74 3.95
C LEU A 255 18.87 1.46 5.23
N HIS A 256 19.56 1.32 6.36
CA HIS A 256 18.95 1.05 7.66
C HIS A 256 17.93 2.13 8.04
N ARG A 257 18.28 3.42 7.93
CA ARG A 257 17.39 4.53 8.25
C ARG A 257 16.11 4.51 7.40
N ASP A 258 16.24 4.31 6.08
CA ASP A 258 15.08 4.24 5.20
C ASP A 258 14.23 2.99 5.49
N VAL A 259 14.84 1.83 5.75
CA VAL A 259 14.10 0.60 6.12
C VAL A 259 13.32 0.79 7.42
N VAL A 260 13.92 1.37 8.46
CA VAL A 260 13.23 1.66 9.72
C VAL A 260 12.13 2.69 9.51
N ALA A 261 12.36 3.73 8.71
CA ALA A 261 11.35 4.74 8.42
C ALA A 261 10.12 4.15 7.72
N PHE A 262 10.30 3.21 6.79
CA PHE A 262 9.19 2.56 6.10
C PHE A 262 8.57 1.43 6.91
N THR A 263 9.35 0.58 7.58
CA THR A 263 8.86 -0.67 8.16
C THR A 263 8.81 -0.70 9.68
N GLY A 264 9.24 0.37 10.36
CA GLY A 264 9.35 0.41 11.82
C GLY A 264 10.34 -0.60 12.41
N VAL A 265 10.99 -1.44 11.59
CA VAL A 265 11.87 -2.54 12.03
C VAL A 265 13.20 -2.51 11.30
N THR A 266 14.13 -3.33 11.76
CA THR A 266 15.47 -3.41 11.18
C THR A 266 15.49 -4.19 9.85
N PRO A 267 16.50 -3.97 8.99
CA PRO A 267 16.73 -4.77 7.79
C PRO A 267 16.76 -6.29 8.03
N ALA A 268 17.31 -6.73 9.17
CA ALA A 268 17.35 -8.14 9.53
C ALA A 268 15.94 -8.71 9.81
N THR A 269 15.04 -7.91 10.36
CA THR A 269 13.64 -8.29 10.57
C THR A 269 12.86 -8.34 9.25
N VAL A 270 13.10 -7.39 8.35
CA VAL A 270 12.54 -7.42 6.99
C VAL A 270 12.93 -8.70 6.26
N ALA A 271 14.20 -9.10 6.36
CA ALA A 271 14.72 -10.29 5.72
C ALA A 271 14.00 -11.60 6.12
N GLY A 272 13.37 -11.65 7.30
CA GLY A 272 12.76 -12.87 7.84
C GLY A 272 11.22 -12.90 7.90
N GLN A 273 10.52 -11.80 7.60
CA GLN A 273 9.08 -11.66 7.92
C GLN A 273 8.25 -10.86 6.90
N SER A 274 8.79 -10.61 5.70
CA SER A 274 8.13 -9.76 4.71
C SER A 274 7.13 -10.54 3.85
N LEU A 275 5.86 -10.09 3.81
CA LEU A 275 4.85 -10.58 2.84
C LEU A 275 5.16 -10.13 1.41
N VAL A 276 5.72 -8.92 1.26
CA VAL A 276 6.20 -8.39 -0.03
C VAL A 276 7.35 -9.25 -0.59
N ALA A 277 8.05 -9.97 0.28
CA ALA A 277 9.20 -10.80 -0.07
C ALA A 277 8.94 -12.30 -0.16
N THR A 278 7.68 -12.72 -0.24
CA THR A 278 7.42 -13.92 -1.04
C THR A 278 7.89 -13.54 -2.44
N ALA A 279 9.05 -14.05 -2.88
CA ALA A 279 9.72 -13.65 -4.13
C ALA A 279 8.80 -13.66 -5.36
N ASP A 280 7.68 -14.38 -5.25
CA ASP A 280 6.59 -14.41 -6.20
C ASP A 280 5.73 -13.12 -6.32
N LEU A 281 5.95 -12.10 -5.49
CA LEU A 281 5.17 -10.87 -5.45
C LEU A 281 6.04 -9.60 -5.57
N ALA A 282 7.24 -9.67 -6.15
CA ALA A 282 8.04 -8.47 -6.41
C ALA A 282 7.44 -7.66 -7.58
N TRP A 283 7.04 -6.40 -7.35
CA TRP A 283 6.40 -5.56 -8.39
C TRP A 283 7.40 -4.99 -9.39
N VAL A 284 8.52 -4.49 -8.88
CA VAL A 284 9.45 -3.65 -9.64
C VAL A 284 10.07 -4.40 -10.83
N ASP A 285 10.05 -5.74 -10.80
CA ASP A 285 10.60 -6.59 -11.85
C ASP A 285 9.56 -7.05 -12.90
N HIS A 286 8.27 -6.75 -12.72
CA HIS A 286 7.18 -7.41 -13.49
C HIS A 286 6.15 -6.48 -14.11
N VAL A 287 6.36 -5.16 -14.12
CA VAL A 287 5.32 -4.21 -14.56
C VAL A 287 5.60 -3.72 -15.97
N PRO A 288 4.65 -3.91 -16.91
CA PRO A 288 4.72 -3.28 -18.21
C PRO A 288 4.75 -1.76 -18.08
N ARG A 289 5.67 -1.11 -18.82
CA ARG A 289 5.70 0.36 -18.93
C ARG A 289 4.35 0.86 -19.44
N LEU A 290 3.86 1.94 -18.85
CA LEU A 290 2.52 2.48 -19.12
C LEU A 290 2.54 3.59 -20.16
N SER A 291 3.66 4.28 -20.26
CA SER A 291 3.94 5.24 -21.32
C SER A 291 4.19 4.50 -22.64
N ALA A 292 3.48 4.95 -23.68
CA ALA A 292 3.64 4.44 -25.05
C ALA A 292 4.96 4.86 -25.72
N ARG A 293 5.71 5.81 -25.11
CA ARG A 293 6.93 6.40 -25.71
C ARG A 293 8.18 5.87 -25.02
N ARG A 294 9.13 5.34 -25.81
CA ARG A 294 10.49 5.06 -25.34
C ARG A 294 11.25 6.38 -25.19
N GLY A 295 11.88 6.57 -24.03
CA GLY A 295 12.99 7.51 -23.84
C GLY A 295 12.58 8.94 -23.54
N ASP A 296 11.69 9.53 -24.33
CA ASP A 296 11.49 10.98 -24.32
C ASP A 296 10.27 11.41 -23.51
N ALA A 297 10.43 12.52 -22.77
CA ALA A 297 9.32 13.19 -22.12
C ALA A 297 8.23 13.56 -23.15
N PRO A 298 6.94 13.43 -22.80
CA PRO A 298 5.88 13.89 -23.68
C PRO A 298 6.04 15.39 -23.96
N ALA A 299 5.83 15.80 -25.22
CA ALA A 299 5.88 17.20 -25.60
C ALA A 299 4.95 18.01 -24.70
N SER A 300 5.52 18.94 -23.93
CA SER A 300 4.75 19.73 -22.98
C SER A 300 3.66 20.48 -23.74
N ARG A 301 2.40 20.24 -23.38
CA ARG A 301 1.31 21.10 -23.85
C ARG A 301 1.49 22.45 -23.18
N SER A 302 2.19 23.36 -23.85
CA SER A 302 2.42 24.74 -23.42
C SER A 302 1.10 25.51 -23.42
N GLY A 303 0.34 25.40 -22.33
CA GLY A 303 -0.69 26.38 -22.01
C GLY A 303 -0.01 27.66 -21.55
N GLY A 304 -0.07 28.69 -22.40
CA GLY A 304 0.10 30.13 -22.13
C GLY A 304 0.98 30.56 -20.95
N ALA A 305 2.14 31.12 -21.27
CA ALA A 305 2.89 31.95 -20.34
C ALA A 305 2.02 33.10 -19.81
N ALA A 306 2.00 33.29 -18.49
CA ALA A 306 1.72 34.58 -17.86
C ALA A 306 3.03 35.05 -17.19
N PRO A 307 3.45 36.32 -17.36
CA PRO A 307 4.75 36.77 -16.91
C PRO A 307 4.82 36.86 -15.39
N ALA A 308 6.00 36.56 -14.87
CA ALA A 308 6.33 36.75 -13.47
C ALA A 308 6.33 38.24 -13.11
N THR A 309 5.61 38.60 -12.05
CA THR A 309 5.90 39.79 -11.26
C THR A 309 6.11 39.38 -9.81
N ALA A 310 7.31 39.71 -9.32
CA ALA A 310 7.74 39.53 -7.95
C ALA A 310 7.03 40.53 -7.02
N ALA A 311 6.51 40.06 -5.88
CA ALA A 311 6.50 40.78 -4.60
C ALA A 311 5.83 39.90 -3.52
N GLY A 312 6.41 39.87 -2.32
CA GLY A 312 5.74 39.39 -1.11
C GLY A 312 6.36 38.16 -0.48
N LEU A 313 7.47 38.36 0.23
CA LEU A 313 7.95 37.42 1.24
C LEU A 313 6.81 37.06 2.22
N ARG A 314 6.49 35.77 2.34
CA ARG A 314 5.97 35.21 3.59
C ARG A 314 6.83 34.01 3.96
N ARG A 315 7.54 34.16 5.07
CA ARG A 315 8.32 33.12 5.73
C ARG A 315 7.38 31.99 6.17
N TYR A 316 7.71 30.76 5.80
CA TYR A 316 7.12 29.57 6.42
C TYR A 316 8.06 29.03 7.49
N PRO A 317 7.53 28.49 8.61
CA PRO A 317 8.34 28.11 9.76
C PRO A 317 9.15 26.84 9.49
N THR A 318 10.39 26.85 10.00
CA THR A 318 11.32 25.73 10.11
C THR A 318 10.83 24.73 11.13
N TRP A 319 10.67 23.46 10.74
CA TRP A 319 10.32 22.37 11.64
C TRP A 319 11.60 21.87 12.34
N ALA A 320 11.78 22.27 13.61
CA ALA A 320 12.75 21.70 14.53
C ALA A 320 12.00 20.87 15.59
N GLY A 321 12.44 19.64 15.83
CA GLY A 321 11.83 18.75 16.81
C GLY A 321 12.25 19.10 18.25
N SER A 322 11.36 18.88 19.22
CA SER A 322 11.45 17.74 20.16
C SER A 322 10.69 18.03 21.47
N ARG A 323 10.09 16.95 22.00
CA ARG A 323 9.82 16.62 23.42
C ARG A 323 8.80 17.43 24.25
N ALA A 324 7.77 16.67 24.62
CA ALA A 324 7.22 16.42 25.96
C ALA A 324 6.81 17.61 26.83
N GLU A 325 5.53 17.63 27.19
CA GLU A 325 5.13 17.82 28.59
C GLU A 325 3.75 17.20 28.87
N SER A 326 3.73 16.37 29.91
CA SER A 326 2.55 15.84 30.56
C SER A 326 1.86 16.95 31.35
N ALA A 327 0.53 17.01 31.33
CA ALA A 327 -0.24 17.72 32.34
C ALA A 327 -1.53 16.97 32.68
N ASP A 328 -1.58 16.59 33.95
CA ASP A 328 -2.73 16.22 34.78
C ASP A 328 -4.00 17.03 34.46
N VAL A 329 -5.15 16.35 34.41
CA VAL A 329 -6.45 16.95 34.73
C VAL A 329 -7.20 16.01 35.66
N ARG A 330 -7.26 16.39 36.94
CA ARG A 330 -8.10 15.78 37.97
C ARG A 330 -9.56 16.18 37.82
N SER A 331 -10.40 15.16 38.00
CA SER A 331 -11.63 15.13 38.80
C SER A 331 -12.72 16.18 38.58
N GLY A 332 -13.90 15.67 38.26
CA GLY A 332 -15.13 16.23 38.81
C GLY A 332 -16.36 15.69 38.12
N HIS A 333 -16.90 14.53 38.54
CA HIS A 333 -18.32 14.23 38.35
C HIS A 333 -18.87 13.45 39.56
N ARG A 334 -19.95 14.02 40.10
CA ARG A 334 -20.58 13.70 41.38
C ARG A 334 -21.35 12.38 41.32
N ARG A 335 -21.24 11.63 42.42
CA ARG A 335 -22.12 10.50 42.77
C ARG A 335 -23.57 10.97 42.91
N ARG A 336 -24.51 10.21 42.34
CA ARG A 336 -25.91 10.13 42.82
C ARG A 336 -26.14 8.70 43.33
N GLN A 337 -26.48 8.59 44.60
CA GLN A 337 -27.06 7.40 45.24
C GLN A 337 -28.50 7.20 44.74
N PRO A 338 -29.00 5.96 44.76
CA PRO A 338 -30.39 5.68 45.07
C PRO A 338 -30.54 5.13 46.50
N ALA A 339 -31.62 5.59 47.14
CA ALA A 339 -32.03 5.25 48.50
C ALA A 339 -32.67 3.84 48.55
N HIS A 340 -32.35 3.11 49.62
CA HIS A 340 -33.07 1.94 50.10
C HIS A 340 -33.96 2.36 51.27
N ALA A 341 -35.27 2.12 51.18
CA ALA A 341 -36.16 1.75 52.29
C ALA A 341 -37.61 1.64 51.79
N ALA A 342 -38.16 0.43 51.80
CA ALA A 342 -39.51 0.16 52.30
C ALA A 342 -39.71 -1.35 52.39
N ASP A 343 -40.15 -1.74 53.58
CA ASP A 343 -40.44 -3.05 54.14
C ASP A 343 -41.89 -3.46 53.84
N ALA A 344 -42.30 -4.63 54.36
CA ALA A 344 -43.55 -5.38 54.21
C ALA A 344 -43.53 -6.38 53.04
N GLY A 345 -43.78 -7.67 53.24
CA GLY A 345 -44.45 -8.34 54.35
C GLY A 345 -45.44 -9.36 53.77
N ASP A 346 -45.22 -10.62 54.14
CA ASP A 346 -46.19 -11.68 54.33
C ASP A 346 -46.95 -12.30 53.13
N SER A 347 -46.82 -13.62 53.00
CA SER A 347 -47.93 -14.61 52.88
C SER A 347 -47.42 -15.93 52.26
N GLY A 348 -47.57 -17.03 52.99
CA GLY A 348 -47.74 -18.38 52.41
C GLY A 348 -46.64 -19.39 52.67
#